data_AF-A0A496V9Y5-F1
#
_entry.id   AF-A0A496V9Y5-F1
#
_cell.length_a   1.000
_cell.length_b   1.000
_cell.length_c   1.000
_cell.angle_alpha   90.00
_cell.angle_beta   90.00
_cell.angle_gamma   90.00
#
_symmetry.space_group_name_H-M   'P 1'
#
loop_
_entity.id
_entity.type
_entity.pdbx_description
1 polymer ?
#
loop_
_entity_poly.entity_id
_entity_poly.type
_entity_poly.pdbx_seq_one_letter_code
_entity_poly.pdbx_strand_id
1 'polypeptide(L)'
;MEETLWYTKQQSRTLQEFRQEIQGLWEDSAARDINMRYLNPHQDDDKKMVDGFQGQSDALEKAKVKLNSANEHALQAEKLSQEIFELLETTQQDVDTAYHFDEQYKEHHLVTRSLLPQIAQSIALANSVCNGVPTQ
;
A
#
# COMPACT_ATOMS: atom_id res chain seq x y z
N MET A 1 10.40 -23.64 13.41
CA MET A 1 9.51 -24.55 12.66
C MET A 1 10.32 -25.47 11.75
N GLU A 2 11.30 -24.93 11.02
CA GLU A 2 12.22 -25.74 10.20
C GLU A 2 13.03 -26.77 11.01
N GLU A 3 13.55 -26.37 12.18
CA GLU A 3 14.21 -27.28 13.12
C GLU A 3 13.28 -28.38 13.66
N THR A 4 12.02 -28.03 13.97
CA THR A 4 10.99 -28.98 14.40
C THR A 4 10.67 -29.98 13.28
N LEU A 5 10.45 -29.48 12.07
CA LEU A 5 10.20 -30.31 10.88
C LEU A 5 11.38 -31.25 10.60
N TRP A 6 12.61 -30.76 10.72
CA TRP A 6 13.82 -31.56 10.56
C TRP A 6 13.88 -32.68 11.60
N TYR A 7 13.66 -32.35 12.88
CA TYR A 7 13.68 -33.31 13.97
C TYR A 7 12.58 -34.38 13.79
N THR A 8 11.37 -33.96 13.43
CA THR A 8 10.24 -34.86 13.18
C THR A 8 10.50 -35.79 11.98
N LYS A 9 11.07 -35.28 10.88
CA LYS A 9 11.49 -36.10 9.74
C LYS A 9 12.54 -37.13 10.15
N GLN A 10 13.51 -36.72 10.96
CA GLN A 10 14.57 -37.61 11.42
C GLN A 10 14.03 -38.71 12.34
N GLN A 11 13.16 -38.36 13.30
CA GLN A 11 12.53 -39.34 14.19
C GLN A 11 11.65 -40.34 13.43
N SER A 12 10.80 -39.85 12.52
CA SER A 12 9.96 -40.72 11.70
C SER A 12 10.82 -41.68 10.87
N ARG A 13 11.90 -41.18 10.25
CA ARG A 13 12.83 -42.02 9.48
C ARG A 13 13.44 -43.12 10.34
N THR A 14 14.01 -42.79 11.51
CA THR A 14 14.61 -43.79 12.41
C THR A 14 13.59 -44.83 12.86
N LEU A 15 12.34 -44.42 13.12
CA LEU A 15 11.27 -45.34 13.51
C LEU A 15 10.90 -46.30 12.36
N GLN A 16 10.84 -45.81 11.12
CA GLN A 16 10.57 -46.66 9.95
C GLN A 16 11.73 -47.62 9.64
N GLU A 17 12.98 -47.16 9.78
CA GLU A 17 14.18 -48.00 9.63
C GLU A 17 14.17 -49.16 10.64
N PHE A 18 13.92 -48.85 11.93
CA PHE A 18 13.82 -49.86 12.98
C PHE A 18 12.68 -50.86 12.75
N ARG A 19 11.52 -50.38 12.27
CA ARG A 19 10.40 -51.26 11.91
C ARG A 19 10.76 -52.23 10.78
N GLN A 20 11.42 -51.74 9.73
CA GLN A 20 11.83 -52.56 8.59
C GLN A 20 12.83 -53.64 9.00
N GLU A 21 13.76 -53.31 9.90
CA GLU A 21 14.73 -54.28 10.44
C GLU A 21 14.05 -55.40 11.24
N ILE A 22 13.04 -55.08 12.06
CA ILE A 22 12.35 -56.07 12.91
C ILE A 22 11.35 -56.91 12.11
N GLN A 23 10.73 -56.34 11.07
CA GLN A 23 9.71 -57.03 10.28
C GLN A 23 10.19 -58.35 9.67
N GLY A 24 11.48 -58.45 9.31
CA GLY A 24 12.09 -59.68 8.77
C GLY A 24 12.36 -60.77 9.81
N LEU A 25 12.24 -60.49 11.10
CA LEU A 25 12.48 -61.46 12.18
C LEU A 25 11.22 -62.22 12.59
N TRP A 26 10.03 -61.65 12.36
CA TRP A 26 8.77 -62.13 12.92
C TRP A 26 7.74 -62.42 11.82
N GLU A 27 7.72 -63.66 11.31
CA GLU A 27 6.79 -64.12 10.26
C GLU A 27 5.58 -64.93 10.78
N ASP A 28 5.40 -65.01 12.11
CA ASP A 28 4.28 -65.77 12.68
C ASP A 28 2.93 -65.02 12.59
N SER A 29 1.83 -65.73 12.89
CA SER A 29 0.48 -65.16 12.78
C SER A 29 0.22 -64.00 13.74
N ALA A 30 0.86 -63.99 14.92
CA ALA A 30 0.68 -62.95 15.92
C ALA A 30 1.41 -61.67 15.50
N ALA A 31 2.62 -61.81 14.98
CA ALA A 31 3.40 -60.74 14.38
C ALA A 31 2.67 -60.11 13.19
N ARG A 32 2.01 -60.92 12.36
CA ARG A 32 1.20 -60.44 11.23
C ARG A 32 0.02 -59.57 11.69
N ASP A 33 -0.67 -59.97 12.77
CA ASP A 33 -1.82 -59.25 13.31
C ASP A 33 -1.39 -57.94 14.01
N ILE A 34 -0.27 -57.96 14.75
CA ILE A 34 0.34 -56.75 15.34
C ILE A 34 0.76 -55.77 14.23
N ASN A 35 1.42 -56.28 13.18
CA ASN A 35 1.88 -55.46 12.06
C ASN A 35 0.71 -54.77 11.35
N MET A 36 -0.37 -55.51 11.06
CA MET A 36 -1.55 -54.93 10.41
C MET A 36 -2.30 -53.94 11.29
N ARG A 37 -2.51 -54.25 12.57
CA ARG A 37 -3.39 -53.44 13.43
C ARG A 37 -2.73 -52.18 13.96
N TYR A 38 -1.43 -52.21 14.21
CA TYR A 38 -0.74 -51.15 14.95
C TYR A 38 0.38 -50.54 14.12
N LEU A 39 1.30 -51.35 13.63
CA LEU A 39 2.54 -50.83 13.05
C LEU A 39 2.33 -50.22 11.65
N ASN A 40 1.55 -50.84 10.77
CA ASN A 40 1.29 -50.31 9.42
C ASN A 40 0.49 -49.00 9.44
N PRO A 41 -0.60 -48.86 10.24
CA PRO A 41 -1.30 -47.58 10.37
C PRO A 41 -0.40 -46.43 10.83
N HIS A 42 0.52 -46.69 11.77
CA HIS A 42 1.46 -45.67 12.23
C HIS A 42 2.40 -45.16 11.14
N GLN A 43 2.72 -45.97 10.12
CA GLN A 43 3.50 -45.51 8.96
C GLN A 43 2.74 -44.50 8.11
N ASP A 44 1.45 -44.76 7.88
CA ASP A 44 0.61 -43.86 7.11
C ASP A 44 0.36 -42.56 7.88
N ASP A 45 0.18 -42.64 9.19
CA ASP A 45 -0.03 -41.49 10.06
C ASP A 45 1.24 -40.64 10.22
N ASP A 46 2.40 -41.26 10.35
CA ASP A 46 3.70 -40.57 10.33
C ASP A 46 3.89 -39.77 9.05
N LYS A 47 3.60 -40.38 7.90
CA LYS A 47 3.71 -39.73 6.61
C LYS A 47 2.77 -38.52 6.50
N LYS A 48 1.48 -38.70 6.87
CA LYS A 48 0.51 -37.60 6.88
C LYS A 48 0.93 -36.46 7.81
N MET A 49 1.53 -36.80 8.95
CA MET A 49 2.00 -35.82 9.93
C MET A 49 3.18 -35.01 9.39
N VAL A 50 4.18 -35.66 8.77
CA VAL A 50 5.30 -34.97 8.09
C VAL A 50 4.79 -34.08 6.95
N ASP A 51 3.90 -34.60 6.10
CA ASP A 51 3.31 -33.84 4.99
C ASP A 51 2.49 -32.63 5.51
N GLY A 52 1.75 -32.82 6.60
CA GLY A 52 1.00 -31.76 7.27
C GLY A 52 1.90 -30.65 7.81
N PHE A 53 3.01 -31.00 8.48
CA PHE A 53 3.97 -30.01 8.96
C PHE A 53 4.70 -29.28 7.82
N GLN A 54 5.03 -29.98 6.73
CA GLN A 54 5.59 -29.32 5.54
C GLN A 54 4.59 -28.31 4.98
N GLY A 55 3.33 -28.70 4.82
CA GLY A 55 2.27 -27.80 4.34
C GLY A 55 2.08 -26.57 5.22
N GLN A 56 2.14 -26.72 6.55
CA GLN A 56 2.09 -25.60 7.48
C GLN A 56 3.30 -24.66 7.34
N SER A 57 4.49 -25.22 7.23
CA SER A 57 5.72 -24.44 7.03
C SER A 57 5.64 -23.61 5.74
N ASP A 58 5.22 -24.22 4.63
CA ASP A 58 5.08 -23.54 3.34
C ASP A 58 4.00 -22.46 3.38
N ALA A 59 2.88 -22.72 4.07
CA ALA A 59 1.80 -21.75 4.25
C ALA A 59 2.26 -20.53 5.06
N LEU A 60 3.07 -20.75 6.11
CA LEU A 60 3.62 -19.68 6.92
C LEU A 60 4.63 -18.83 6.16
N GLU A 61 5.49 -19.44 5.35
CA GLU A 61 6.41 -18.66 4.53
C GLU A 61 5.66 -17.82 3.49
N LYS A 62 4.63 -18.38 2.84
CA LYS A 62 3.75 -17.61 1.96
C LYS A 62 3.01 -16.48 2.68
N ALA A 63 2.54 -16.72 3.90
CA ALA A 63 1.88 -15.71 4.72
C ALA A 63 2.83 -14.57 5.08
N LYS A 64 4.07 -14.89 5.45
CA LYS A 64 5.13 -13.92 5.73
C LYS A 64 5.43 -13.03 4.53
N VAL A 65 5.58 -13.61 3.33
CA VAL A 65 5.79 -12.84 2.08
C VAL A 65 4.62 -11.89 1.83
N LYS A 66 3.38 -12.36 1.97
CA LYS A 66 2.18 -11.52 1.80
C LYS A 66 2.12 -10.39 2.83
N LEU A 67 2.51 -10.66 4.08
CA LEU A 67 2.51 -9.65 5.15
C LEU A 67 3.56 -8.56 4.85
N ASN A 68 4.75 -8.95 4.41
CA ASN A 68 5.78 -7.99 4.00
C ASN A 68 5.29 -7.09 2.85
N SER A 69 4.68 -7.68 1.82
CA SER A 69 4.12 -6.92 0.70
C SER A 69 2.97 -6.01 1.14
N ALA A 70 2.08 -6.46 2.03
CA ALA A 70 1.03 -5.62 2.58
C ALA A 70 1.60 -4.42 3.37
N ASN A 71 2.69 -4.63 4.12
CA ASN A 71 3.37 -3.57 4.84
C ASN A 71 4.02 -2.54 3.89
N GLU A 72 4.65 -3.01 2.82
CA GLU A 72 5.19 -2.12 1.77
C GLU A 72 4.09 -1.28 1.10
N HIS A 73 2.96 -1.89 0.77
CA HIS A 73 1.81 -1.17 0.21
C HIS A 73 1.21 -0.16 1.19
N ALA A 74 1.14 -0.49 2.48
CA ALA A 74 0.67 0.45 3.51
C ALA A 74 1.57 1.69 3.58
N LEU A 75 2.89 1.50 3.59
CA LEU A 75 3.86 2.61 3.59
C LEU A 75 3.75 3.48 2.32
N GLN A 76 3.56 2.86 1.16
CA GLN A 76 3.34 3.60 -0.10
C GLN A 76 2.04 4.40 -0.07
N ALA A 77 0.96 3.82 0.44
CA ALA A 77 -0.32 4.50 0.58
C ALA A 77 -0.23 5.70 1.54
N GLU A 78 0.49 5.56 2.64
CA GLU A 78 0.73 6.65 3.58
C GLU A 78 1.53 7.80 2.94
N LYS A 79 2.60 7.49 2.19
CA LYS A 79 3.38 8.49 1.46
C LYS A 79 2.53 9.24 0.43
N LEU A 80 1.76 8.51 -0.38
CA LEU A 80 0.85 9.12 -1.36
C LEU A 80 -0.22 9.98 -0.70
N SER A 81 -0.74 9.54 0.45
CA SER A 81 -1.70 10.33 1.20
C SER A 81 -1.11 11.66 1.66
N GLN A 82 0.14 11.66 2.15
CA GLN A 82 0.84 12.88 2.56
C GLN A 82 1.05 13.83 1.37
N GLU A 83 1.51 13.32 0.23
CA GLU A 83 1.68 14.11 -1.00
C GLU A 83 0.36 14.76 -1.47
N ILE A 84 -0.76 14.03 -1.38
CA ILE A 84 -2.09 14.56 -1.69
C ILE A 84 -2.48 15.69 -0.73
N PHE A 85 -2.22 15.54 0.57
CA PHE A 85 -2.52 16.60 1.54
C PHE A 85 -1.73 17.87 1.29
N GLU A 86 -0.43 17.75 0.99
CA GLU A 86 0.41 18.90 0.65
C GLU A 86 -0.07 19.62 -0.62
N LEU A 87 -0.49 18.85 -1.64
CA LEU A 87 -1.04 19.42 -2.86
C LEU A 87 -2.39 20.11 -2.61
N LEU A 88 -3.26 19.52 -1.78
CA LEU A 88 -4.53 20.12 -1.39
C LEU A 88 -4.33 21.42 -0.63
N GLU A 89 -3.37 21.48 0.28
CA GLU A 89 -3.03 22.71 1.00
C GLU A 89 -2.53 23.80 0.05
N THR A 90 -1.62 23.45 -0.86
CA THR A 90 -1.08 24.38 -1.86
C THR A 90 -2.20 24.91 -2.77
N THR A 91 -3.05 24.03 -3.28
CA THR A 91 -4.17 24.43 -4.14
C THR A 91 -5.21 25.28 -3.41
N GLN A 92 -5.44 25.04 -2.13
CA GLN A 92 -6.28 25.91 -1.31
C GLN A 92 -5.69 27.31 -1.19
N GLN A 93 -4.38 27.43 -0.91
CA GLN A 93 -3.69 28.72 -0.85
C GLN A 93 -3.73 29.46 -2.20
N ASP A 94 -3.57 28.75 -3.32
CA ASP A 94 -3.67 29.32 -4.66
C ASP A 94 -5.06 29.88 -4.94
N VAL A 95 -6.11 29.14 -4.55
CA VAL A 95 -7.50 29.58 -4.70
C VAL A 95 -7.78 30.82 -3.85
N ASP A 96 -7.37 30.84 -2.59
CA ASP A 96 -7.56 31.98 -1.70
C ASP A 96 -6.83 33.23 -2.23
N THR A 97 -5.61 33.03 -2.77
CA THR A 97 -4.84 34.09 -3.41
C THR A 97 -5.53 34.62 -4.67
N ALA A 98 -6.06 33.73 -5.52
CA ALA A 98 -6.79 34.11 -6.72
C ALA A 98 -8.05 34.93 -6.40
N TYR A 99 -8.79 34.54 -5.35
CA TYR A 99 -9.95 35.31 -4.88
C TYR A 99 -9.55 36.69 -4.38
N HIS A 100 -8.45 36.80 -3.62
CA HIS A 100 -7.96 38.09 -3.15
C HIS A 100 -7.59 39.02 -4.32
N PHE A 101 -6.91 38.51 -5.34
CA PHE A 101 -6.58 39.30 -6.53
C PHE A 101 -7.82 39.69 -7.35
N ASP A 102 -8.83 38.83 -7.46
CA ASP A 102 -10.09 39.17 -8.12
C ASP A 102 -10.85 40.29 -7.39
N GLU A 103 -10.85 40.28 -6.06
CA GLU A 103 -11.45 41.35 -5.27
C GLU A 103 -10.72 42.69 -5.47
N GLN A 104 -9.39 42.70 -5.41
CA GLN A 104 -8.59 43.90 -5.70
C GLN A 104 -8.81 44.39 -7.14
N TYR A 105 -8.85 43.48 -8.11
CA TYR A 105 -9.12 43.82 -9.50
C TYR A 105 -10.47 44.51 -9.65
N LYS A 106 -11.52 43.99 -9.01
CA LYS A 106 -12.87 44.59 -9.02
C LYS A 106 -12.86 45.99 -8.43
N GLU A 107 -12.20 46.19 -7.28
CA GLU A 107 -12.08 47.49 -6.63
C GLU A 107 -11.37 48.51 -7.55
N HIS A 108 -10.18 48.15 -8.05
CA HIS A 108 -9.42 49.02 -8.95
C HIS A 108 -10.19 49.31 -10.24
N HIS A 109 -10.85 48.32 -10.83
CA HIS A 109 -11.64 48.50 -12.03
C HIS A 109 -12.81 49.47 -11.81
N LEU A 110 -13.48 49.40 -10.66
CA LEU A 110 -14.54 50.36 -10.30
C LEU A 110 -13.99 51.78 -10.16
N VAL A 111 -12.86 51.95 -9.47
CA VAL A 111 -12.20 53.25 -9.30
C VAL A 111 -11.79 53.81 -10.67
N THR A 112 -11.08 53.03 -11.50
CA THR A 112 -10.68 53.46 -12.84
C THR A 112 -11.89 53.84 -13.68
N ARG A 113 -12.95 53.03 -13.67
CA ARG A 113 -14.19 53.32 -14.39
C ARG A 113 -14.84 54.64 -13.95
N SER A 114 -14.77 54.98 -12.66
CA SER A 114 -15.29 56.26 -12.14
C SER A 114 -14.43 57.47 -12.52
N LEU A 115 -13.12 57.29 -12.73
CA LEU A 115 -12.18 58.34 -13.11
C LEU A 115 -12.19 58.64 -14.62
N LEU A 116 -12.52 57.65 -15.47
CA LEU A 116 -12.56 57.81 -16.93
C LEU A 116 -13.39 59.03 -17.40
N PRO A 117 -14.62 59.27 -16.89
CA PRO A 117 -15.39 60.47 -17.25
C PRO A 117 -14.72 61.78 -16.84
N GLN A 118 -14.04 61.80 -15.68
CA GLN A 118 -13.35 63.01 -15.19
C GLN A 118 -12.13 63.33 -16.06
N ILE A 119 -11.40 62.30 -16.49
CA ILE A 119 -10.30 62.45 -17.47
C ILE A 119 -10.86 62.98 -18.79
N ALA A 120 -11.96 62.41 -19.30
CA ALA A 120 -12.58 62.88 -20.53
C ALA A 120 -13.05 64.35 -20.45
N GLN A 121 -13.62 64.76 -19.31
CA GLN A 121 -13.98 66.16 -19.06
C GLN A 121 -12.75 67.07 -19.00
N SER A 122 -11.68 66.64 -18.33
CA SER A 122 -10.43 67.40 -18.23
C SER A 122 -9.78 67.60 -19.60
N ILE A 123 -9.78 66.55 -20.44
CA ILE A 123 -9.33 66.63 -21.84
C ILE A 123 -10.21 67.58 -22.65
N ALA A 124 -11.53 67.50 -22.51
CA ALA A 124 -12.45 68.40 -23.21
C ALA A 124 -12.24 69.87 -22.83
N LEU A 125 -12.02 70.15 -21.53
CA LEU A 125 -11.68 71.48 -21.03
C LEU A 125 -10.34 71.96 -21.61
N ALA A 126 -9.29 71.14 -21.54
CA ALA A 126 -7.98 71.49 -22.10
C ALA A 126 -8.07 71.79 -23.61
N ASN A 127 -8.79 70.98 -24.37
CA ASN A 127 -9.00 71.19 -25.80
C ASN A 127 -9.79 72.48 -26.09
N SER A 128 -10.74 72.86 -25.24
CA SER A 128 -11.49 74.11 -25.41
C SER A 128 -10.61 75.35 -25.22
N VAL A 129 -9.63 75.28 -24.31
CA VAL A 129 -8.64 76.35 -24.09
C VAL A 129 -7.66 76.40 -25.27
N CYS A 130 -7.14 75.25 -25.71
CA CYS A 130 -6.19 75.19 -26.83
C CYS A 130 -6.79 75.59 -28.18
N ASN A 131 -8.04 75.22 -28.47
CA ASN A 131 -8.73 75.63 -29.71
C ASN A 131 -9.22 77.09 -29.69
N GLY A 132 -9.24 77.73 -28.52
CA GLY A 132 -9.60 79.14 -28.34
C GLY A 132 -8.41 80.11 -28.43
N VAL A 133 -7.18 79.62 -28.52
CA VAL A 133 -5.99 80.45 -28.71
C VAL A 133 -5.71 80.57 -30.21
N PRO A 134 -5.77 81.78 -30.82
CA PRO A 134 -5.39 81.94 -32.21
C PRO A 134 -3.89 81.66 -32.34
N THR A 135 -3.54 80.71 -33.22
CA THR A 135 -2.17 80.55 -33.71
C THR A 135 -1.77 81.86 -34.39
N GLN A 136 -0.90 82.63 -33.72
CA GLN A 136 -0.19 83.76 -34.33
C GLN A 136 0.80 83.27 -35.39
#